data_AF-A0A2N2GHP0-F1
#
_entry.id   AF-A0A2N2GHP0-F1
#
_cell.length_a   1.000
_cell.length_b   1.000
_cell.length_c   1.000
_cell.angle_alpha   90.00
_cell.angle_beta   90.00
_cell.angle_gamma   90.00
#
_symmetry.space_group_name_H-M   'P 1'
#
loop_
_entity.id
_entity.type
_entity.pdbx_description
1 polymer ?
#
loop_
_entity_poly.entity_id
_entity_poly.type
_entity_poly.pdbx_seq_one_letter_code
_entity_poly.pdbx_strand_id
1 'polypeptide(L)'
;MSNSNEPKITNIRINPDNLYREESFTDLTYATIRRLTPVKIDGTPDESRQPLFTGMAQLMSPNGPIPVQCVIEDAKTLSEAAAKLPDAIEKSVQAMIAEAKEMERQESSRIVLPGQ
;
A
#
# COMPACT_ATOMS: atom_id res chain seq x y z
N MET A 1 22.48 -38.08 -7.05
CA MET A 1 22.88 -36.78 -6.49
C MET A 1 21.88 -35.74 -7.01
N SER A 2 20.75 -35.57 -6.33
CA SER A 2 19.75 -34.56 -6.70
C SER A 2 20.19 -33.20 -6.15
N ASN A 3 20.26 -32.20 -7.03
CA ASN A 3 20.60 -30.83 -6.68
C ASN A 3 19.55 -30.26 -5.72
N SER A 4 19.93 -30.13 -4.45
CA SER A 4 19.14 -29.53 -3.38
C SER A 4 19.43 -28.03 -3.26
N ASN A 5 19.09 -27.26 -4.30
CA ASN A 5 19.09 -25.79 -4.18
C ASN A 5 18.03 -25.12 -5.07
N GLU A 6 16.78 -25.58 -4.96
CA GLU A 6 15.63 -24.74 -5.33
C GLU A 6 15.35 -23.76 -4.17
N PRO A 7 15.05 -22.48 -4.44
CA PRO A 7 14.64 -21.55 -3.39
C PRO A 7 13.35 -22.06 -2.76
N LYS A 8 13.47 -22.60 -1.54
CA LYS A 8 12.32 -23.02 -0.75
C LYS A 8 11.42 -21.81 -0.49
N ILE A 9 10.20 -21.87 -1.02
CA ILE A 9 9.10 -20.90 -0.80
C ILE A 9 8.75 -20.73 0.70
N THR A 10 9.32 -21.56 1.58
CA THR A 10 8.93 -21.71 2.99
C THR A 10 9.80 -21.02 4.03
N ASN A 11 10.75 -20.13 3.68
CA ASN A 11 11.48 -19.34 4.69
C ASN A 11 10.71 -18.07 5.11
N ILE A 12 9.50 -18.24 5.63
CA ILE A 12 8.69 -17.15 6.18
C ILE A 12 9.21 -16.83 7.58
N ARG A 13 9.66 -15.59 7.79
CA ARG A 13 10.09 -15.08 9.11
C ARG A 13 9.37 -13.78 9.39
N ILE A 14 8.81 -13.66 10.59
CA ILE A 14 8.27 -12.40 11.10
C ILE A 14 9.39 -11.60 11.77
N ASN A 15 9.37 -10.28 11.65
CA ASN A 15 10.25 -9.40 12.40
C ASN A 15 9.58 -9.06 13.76
N PRO A 16 10.05 -9.62 14.90
CA PRO A 16 9.43 -9.38 16.20
C PRO A 16 9.54 -7.91 16.66
N ASP A 17 10.47 -7.15 16.09
CA ASP A 17 10.69 -5.73 16.42
C ASP A 17 9.85 -4.78 15.57
N ASN A 18 9.11 -5.29 14.58
CA ASN A 18 8.29 -4.48 13.68
C ASN A 18 6.88 -5.05 13.51
N LEU A 19 6.21 -5.26 14.65
CA LEU A 19 4.84 -5.75 14.70
C LEU A 19 3.82 -4.61 14.77
N TYR A 20 2.66 -4.84 14.16
CA TYR A 20 1.51 -3.95 14.20
C TYR A 20 0.24 -4.76 14.43
N ARG A 21 -0.67 -4.22 15.25
CA ARG A 21 -2.08 -4.63 15.29
C ARG A 21 -2.83 -3.88 14.20
N GLU A 22 -3.53 -4.61 13.35
CA GLU A 22 -4.37 -4.06 12.28
C GLU A 22 -5.83 -3.95 12.75
N GLU A 23 -6.43 -2.79 12.53
CA GLU A 23 -7.86 -2.54 12.75
C GLU A 23 -8.44 -1.89 11.49
N SER A 24 -9.57 -2.40 10.99
CA SER A 24 -10.24 -1.87 9.80
C SER A 24 -11.52 -1.11 10.16
N PHE A 25 -11.69 0.06 9.57
CA PHE A 25 -12.85 0.95 9.73
C PHE A 25 -13.46 1.15 8.35
N THR A 26 -14.73 0.81 8.17
CA THR A 26 -15.42 0.91 6.90
C THR A 26 -16.86 1.32 7.11
N ASP A 27 -17.39 2.07 6.16
CA ASP A 27 -18.82 2.37 6.05
C ASP A 27 -19.57 1.35 5.17
N LEU A 28 -18.86 0.31 4.68
CA LEU A 28 -19.34 -0.72 3.76
C LEU A 28 -19.81 -0.18 2.39
N THR A 29 -19.38 1.01 2.00
CA THR A 29 -19.78 1.64 0.74
C THR A 29 -18.59 1.98 -0.14
N TYR A 30 -17.81 3.00 0.23
CA TYR A 30 -16.85 3.63 -0.69
C TYR A 30 -15.40 3.32 -0.33
N ALA A 31 -15.09 3.24 0.95
CA ALA A 31 -13.72 3.12 1.40
C ALA A 31 -13.57 2.36 2.72
N THR A 32 -12.34 1.91 2.96
CA THR A 32 -11.89 1.32 4.22
C THR A 32 -10.62 2.03 4.66
N ILE A 33 -10.59 2.47 5.91
CA ILE A 33 -9.39 2.94 6.59
C ILE A 33 -8.85 1.78 7.42
N ARG A 34 -7.54 1.52 7.35
CA ARG A 34 -6.86 0.63 8.30
C ARG A 34 -5.95 1.42 9.20
N ARG A 35 -6.05 1.16 10.51
CA ARG A 35 -5.10 1.62 11.52
C ARG A 35 -4.14 0.49 11.82
N LEU A 36 -2.85 0.76 11.68
CA LEU A 36 -1.76 -0.11 12.09
C LEU A 36 -1.17 0.47 13.37
N THR A 37 -1.53 -0.12 14.50
CA THR A 37 -1.02 0.29 15.81
C THR A 37 0.24 -0.52 16.14
N PRO A 38 1.41 0.11 16.33
CA PRO A 38 2.62 -0.58 16.74
C PRO A 38 2.42 -1.41 18.01
N VAL A 39 2.91 -2.64 18.01
CA VAL A 39 2.89 -3.51 19.19
C VAL A 39 4.25 -4.17 19.41
N LYS A 40 4.51 -4.56 20.65
CA LYS A 40 5.63 -5.42 21.03
C LYS A 40 5.28 -6.89 20.75
N ILE A 41 6.27 -7.78 20.87
CA ILE A 41 6.08 -9.23 20.68
C ILE A 41 5.07 -9.86 21.66
N ASP A 42 4.87 -9.24 22.83
CA ASP A 42 3.86 -9.66 23.82
C ASP A 42 2.44 -9.16 23.48
N GLY A 43 2.27 -8.41 22.38
CA GLY A 43 1.00 -7.85 21.93
C GLY A 43 0.60 -6.54 22.62
N THR A 44 1.40 -6.03 23.56
CA THR A 44 1.15 -4.73 24.19
C THR A 44 1.48 -3.56 23.25
N PRO A 45 0.84 -2.39 23.40
CA PRO A 45 1.15 -1.22 22.58
C PRO A 45 2.62 -0.81 22.68
N ASP A 46 3.20 -0.46 21.54
CA ASP A 46 4.53 0.16 21.48
C ASP A 46 4.38 1.68 21.30
N GLU A 47 4.39 2.41 22.41
CA GLU A 47 4.21 3.88 22.45
C GLU A 47 5.39 4.66 21.87
N SER A 48 6.52 4.00 21.56
CA SER A 48 7.67 4.66 20.93
C SER A 48 7.44 4.98 19.45
N ARG A 49 6.48 4.28 18.82
CA ARG A 49 6.13 4.43 17.40
C ARG A 49 4.71 4.98 17.27
N GLN A 50 4.50 5.80 16.25
CA GLN A 50 3.17 6.34 15.96
C GLN A 50 2.33 5.35 15.15
N PRO A 51 1.00 5.34 15.31
CA PRO A 51 0.11 4.56 14.45
C PRO A 51 0.21 5.04 13.01
N LEU A 52 0.09 4.10 12.08
CA LEU A 52 -0.02 4.39 10.65
C LEU A 52 -1.46 4.19 10.20
N PHE A 53 -1.90 5.04 9.27
CA PHE A 53 -3.21 4.92 8.65
C PHE A 53 -3.06 4.70 7.16
N THR A 54 -3.79 3.74 6.62
CA THR A 54 -3.87 3.49 5.18
C THR A 54 -5.31 3.53 4.74
N GLY A 55 -5.57 4.05 3.55
CA GLY A 55 -6.87 4.03 2.91
C GLY A 55 -6.92 3.02 1.77
N MET A 56 -8.08 2.41 1.57
CA MET A 56 -8.39 1.57 0.42
C MET A 56 -9.74 1.99 -0.13
N ALA A 57 -9.81 2.21 -1.44
CA ALA A 57 -11.05 2.49 -2.16
C ALA A 57 -11.08 1.73 -3.49
N GLN A 58 -12.27 1.52 -4.03
CA GLN A 58 -12.45 0.99 -5.38
C GLN A 58 -13.01 2.10 -6.27
N LEU A 59 -12.25 2.49 -7.30
CA LEU A 59 -12.67 3.49 -8.26
C LEU A 59 -13.15 2.82 -9.53
N MET A 60 -14.21 3.33 -10.16
CA MET A 60 -14.66 2.82 -11.45
C MET A 60 -13.95 3.57 -12.58
N SER A 61 -13.20 2.84 -13.41
CA SER A 61 -12.59 3.38 -14.63
C SER A 61 -13.31 2.83 -15.87
N PRO A 62 -13.07 3.40 -17.07
CA PRO A 62 -13.60 2.84 -18.33
C PRO A 62 -13.23 1.37 -18.57
N ASN A 63 -12.08 0.94 -18.05
CA ASN A 63 -11.56 -0.42 -18.22
C ASN A 63 -11.95 -1.36 -17.06
N GLY A 64 -12.81 -0.90 -16.14
CA GLY A 64 -13.26 -1.66 -14.98
C GLY A 64 -12.82 -1.04 -13.64
N PRO A 65 -13.11 -1.72 -12.51
CA PRO A 65 -12.77 -1.24 -11.19
C PRO A 65 -11.26 -1.26 -10.95
N ILE A 66 -10.71 -0.15 -10.48
CA ILE A 66 -9.32 0.02 -10.10
C ILE A 66 -9.24 0.12 -8.57
N PRO A 67 -8.55 -0.81 -7.90
CA PRO A 67 -8.27 -0.69 -6.48
C PRO A 67 -7.23 0.42 -6.26
N VAL A 68 -7.53 1.34 -5.36
CA VAL A 68 -6.60 2.37 -4.93
C VAL A 68 -6.27 2.14 -3.46
N GLN A 69 -4.98 2.03 -3.18
CA GLN A 69 -4.46 2.01 -1.82
C GLN A 69 -3.59 3.25 -1.60
N CYS A 70 -3.74 3.87 -0.44
CA CYS A 70 -3.00 5.08 -0.08
C CYS A 70 -2.48 4.99 1.36
N VAL A 71 -1.39 5.68 1.62
CA VAL A 71 -0.95 6.01 2.99
C VAL A 71 -1.55 7.37 3.33
N ILE A 72 -2.15 7.48 4.52
CA ILE A 72 -2.75 8.73 4.99
C ILE A 72 -1.71 9.45 5.85
N GLU A 73 -1.00 10.37 5.21
CA GLU A 73 0.11 11.12 5.82
C GLU A 73 -0.39 12.00 6.99
N ASP A 74 0.46 12.12 8.02
CA ASP A 74 0.24 12.97 9.21
C ASP A 74 -1.05 12.71 10.01
N ALA A 75 -1.70 11.54 9.84
CA ALA A 75 -2.85 11.15 10.65
C ALA A 75 -2.40 10.41 11.92
N LYS A 76 -2.83 10.90 13.09
CA LYS A 76 -2.59 10.28 14.39
C LYS A 76 -3.86 9.68 14.99
N THR A 77 -5.02 10.11 14.52
CA THR A 77 -6.33 9.65 14.98
C THR A 77 -7.20 9.18 13.82
N LEU A 78 -8.23 8.37 14.12
CA LEU A 78 -9.19 7.94 13.11
C LEU A 78 -9.94 9.14 12.49
N SER A 79 -10.24 10.18 13.27
CA SER A 79 -10.92 11.38 12.77
C SER A 79 -10.05 12.15 11.79
N GLU A 80 -8.77 12.32 12.09
CA GLU A 80 -7.81 12.93 11.16
C GLU A 80 -7.63 12.07 9.91
N ALA A 81 -7.55 10.75 10.07
CA ALA A 81 -7.43 9.82 8.96
C ALA A 81 -8.65 9.91 8.01
N ALA A 82 -9.87 9.98 8.57
CA ALA A 82 -11.09 10.14 7.80
C ALA A 82 -11.14 11.48 7.06
N ALA A 83 -10.70 12.57 7.69
CA ALA A 83 -10.66 13.89 7.07
C ALA A 83 -9.65 13.97 5.90
N LYS A 84 -8.51 13.26 6.01
CA LYS A 84 -7.41 13.28 5.03
C LYS A 84 -7.51 12.20 3.95
N LEU A 85 -8.41 11.23 4.12
CA LEU A 85 -8.57 10.11 3.20
C LEU A 85 -8.85 10.54 1.75
N PRO A 86 -9.75 11.50 1.45
CA PRO A 86 -10.03 11.90 0.07
C PRO A 86 -8.78 12.41 -0.65
N ASP A 87 -8.01 13.29 0.00
CA ASP A 87 -6.78 13.86 -0.56
C ASP A 87 -5.71 12.78 -0.79
N ALA A 88 -5.58 11.84 0.15
CA ALA A 88 -4.64 10.72 0.03
C ALA A 88 -4.99 9.78 -1.14
N ILE A 89 -6.28 9.53 -1.39
CA ILE A 89 -6.76 8.77 -2.54
C ILE A 89 -6.43 9.53 -3.83
N GLU A 90 -6.74 10.82 -3.91
CA GLU A 90 -6.46 11.63 -5.10
C GLU A 90 -4.96 11.64 -5.44
N LYS A 91 -4.11 11.88 -4.44
CA LYS A 91 -2.65 11.83 -4.60
C LYS A 91 -2.18 10.48 -5.15
N SER A 92 -2.75 9.39 -4.66
CA SER A 92 -2.39 8.03 -5.09
C SER A 92 -2.85 7.72 -6.51
N VAL A 93 -4.04 8.20 -6.90
CA VAL A 93 -4.54 8.12 -8.28
C VAL A 93 -3.64 8.89 -9.24
N GLN A 94 -3.27 10.13 -8.88
CA GLN A 94 -2.38 10.95 -9.70
C GLN A 94 -1.01 10.27 -9.89
N ALA A 95 -0.44 9.69 -8.83
CA ALA A 95 0.81 8.93 -8.91
C ALA A 95 0.68 7.71 -9.85
N MET A 96 -0.40 6.95 -9.74
CA MET A 96 -0.67 5.80 -10.63
C MET A 96 -0.77 6.22 -12.10
N ILE A 97 -1.47 7.33 -12.39
CA ILE A 97 -1.59 7.86 -13.75
C ILE A 97 -0.22 8.32 -14.28
N ALA A 98 0.60 8.95 -13.44
CA ALA A 98 1.94 9.39 -13.82
C ALA A 98 2.86 8.19 -14.13
N GLU A 99 2.81 7.15 -13.31
CA GLU A 99 3.56 5.90 -13.53
C GLU A 99 3.13 5.21 -14.82
N ALA A 100 1.82 5.12 -15.10
CA ALA A 100 1.30 4.54 -16.34
C ALA A 100 1.82 5.28 -17.59
N LYS A 101 1.80 6.62 -17.58
CA LYS A 101 2.32 7.45 -18.69
C LYS A 101 3.82 7.26 -18.90
N GLU A 102 4.58 7.13 -17.82
CA GLU A 102 6.02 6.92 -17.91
C GLU A 102 6.35 5.53 -18.48
N MET A 103 5.60 4.49 -18.11
CA MET A 103 5.72 3.16 -18.71
C MET A 103 5.45 3.19 -20.22
N GLU A 104 4.37 3.83 -20.67
CA GLU A 104 4.06 4.00 -22.11
C GLU A 104 5.19 4.71 -22.87
N ARG A 105 5.80 5.73 -22.25
CA ARG A 105 6.95 6.44 -22.82
C ARG A 105 8.18 5.55 -22.93
N GLN A 106 8.48 4.75 -21.91
CA GLN A 106 9.62 3.83 -21.94
C GLN A 106 9.43 2.74 -23.00
N GLU A 107 8.24 2.18 -23.13
CA GLU A 107 7.93 1.16 -24.15
C GLU A 107 8.05 1.72 -25.57
N SER A 108 7.50 2.91 -25.82
CA SER A 108 7.62 3.58 -27.12
C SER A 108 9.07 3.96 -27.46
N SER A 109 9.88 4.35 -26.47
CA SER A 109 11.31 4.65 -26.68
C SER A 109 12.17 3.40 -26.98
N ARG A 110 11.81 2.23 -26.42
CA ARG A 110 12.50 0.95 -26.65
C ARG A 110 12.41 0.46 -28.10
N ILE A 111 11.37 0.87 -28.82
CA ILE A 111 11.15 0.53 -30.23
C ILE A 111 12.07 1.34 -31.16
N VAL A 112 12.61 2.48 -30.69
CA VAL A 112 13.41 3.43 -31.50
C VAL A 112 14.92 3.31 -31.22
N LEU A 113 15.41 2.14 -30.81
CA LEU A 113 16.86 1.85 -30.81
C LEU A 113 17.23 1.11 -32.11
N PRO A 114 17.69 1.82 -33.16
CA PRO A 114 18.25 1.18 -34.34
C PRO A 114 19.62 0.58 -34.01
N GLY A 115 19.88 -0.59 -34.58
CA GLY A 115 21.14 -1.31 -34.41
C GLY A 115 22.36 -0.50 -34.83
N GLN A 116 23.41 -0.63 -34.02
CA GLN A 116 24.79 -0.59 -34.45
C GLN A 116 25.49 -1.83 -33.92
#